data_AF-A0A964L9R6-F1
#
_entry.id   AF-A0A964L9R6-F1
#
_cell.length_a   1.000
_cell.length_b   1.000
_cell.length_c   1.000
_cell.angle_alpha   90.00
_cell.angle_beta   90.00
_cell.angle_gamma   90.00
#
_symmetry.space_group_name_H-M   'P 1'
#
loop_
_entity.id
_entity.type
_entity.pdbx_description
1 polymer ?
#
loop_
_entity_poly.entity_id
_entity_poly.type
_entity_poly.pdbx_seq_one_letter_code
_entity_poly.pdbx_strand_id
1 'polypeptide(L)'
;MERRDAPLWKPTSILRHAQADGTSHFDWLLGVVAHCDNPHLLMARCFRCALCPKWPIPSGSSAIQEIGMHRWFYLGLSKPYELSQGRGIVHPVARGMWREAQGESIGADEILEVLWSDSKDPRQLRITPAPDARVFEVDPVR
;
A
#
# COMPACT_ATOMS: atom_id res chain seq x y z
N MET A 1 -4.58 -27.94 -20.02
CA MET A 1 -3.93 -27.55 -18.76
C MET A 1 -3.56 -26.08 -18.89
N GLU A 2 -4.46 -25.19 -18.49
CA GLU A 2 -4.21 -23.74 -18.54
C GLU A 2 -3.07 -23.40 -17.59
N ARG A 3 -1.97 -22.86 -18.10
CA ARG A 3 -1.00 -22.16 -17.25
C ARG A 3 -1.73 -20.93 -16.72
N ARG A 4 -2.18 -20.97 -15.47
CA ARG A 4 -2.49 -19.75 -14.74
C ARG A 4 -1.17 -19.01 -14.59
N ASP A 5 -0.97 -17.97 -15.40
CA ASP A 5 0.19 -17.09 -15.26
C ASP A 5 0.31 -16.66 -13.79
N ALA A 6 1.51 -16.78 -13.22
CA ALA A 6 1.76 -16.33 -11.85
C ALA A 6 1.35 -14.85 -11.74
N PRO A 7 0.78 -14.41 -10.60
CA PRO A 7 0.26 -13.05 -10.50
C PRO A 7 1.45 -12.12 -10.60
N LEU A 8 1.38 -11.22 -11.58
CA LEU A 8 2.45 -10.26 -11.84
C LEU A 8 2.58 -9.33 -10.62
N TRP A 9 3.81 -9.22 -10.12
CA TRP A 9 4.19 -8.24 -9.10
C TRP A 9 3.95 -6.81 -9.62
N LYS A 10 3.31 -5.97 -8.82
CA LYS A 10 2.98 -4.58 -9.11
C LYS A 10 3.63 -3.66 -8.09
N PRO A 11 3.99 -2.42 -8.41
CA PRO A 11 4.67 -1.54 -7.46
C PRO A 11 3.76 -1.13 -6.29
N THR A 12 4.34 -1.00 -5.11
CA THR A 12 3.71 -0.41 -3.92
C THR A 12 4.66 0.58 -3.25
N SER A 13 4.10 1.56 -2.55
CA SER A 13 4.86 2.49 -1.72
C SER A 13 4.10 2.84 -0.45
N ILE A 14 4.84 3.17 0.59
CA ILE A 14 4.31 3.85 1.78
C ILE A 14 4.90 5.25 1.81
N LEU A 15 4.02 6.24 1.94
CA LEU A 15 4.37 7.64 2.15
C LEU A 15 3.91 8.04 3.55
N ARG A 16 4.69 8.86 4.25
CA ARG A 16 4.21 9.59 5.44
C ARG A 16 3.74 10.96 4.98
N HIS A 17 2.46 11.24 5.15
CA HIS A 17 1.87 12.54 4.84
C HIS A 17 1.89 13.41 6.09
N ALA A 18 2.74 14.43 6.10
CA ALA A 18 2.77 15.47 7.13
C ALA A 18 1.87 16.63 6.70
N GLN A 19 0.85 16.94 7.50
CA GLN A 19 -0.13 17.99 7.23
C GLN A 19 0.33 19.32 7.84
N ALA A 20 -0.24 20.43 7.34
CA ALA A 20 0.13 21.78 7.78
C ALA A 20 -0.21 22.06 9.26
N ASP A 21 -1.18 21.34 9.83
CA ASP A 21 -1.59 21.42 11.23
C ASP A 21 -0.69 20.60 12.18
N GLY A 22 0.38 20.00 11.65
CA GLY A 22 1.33 19.18 12.42
C GLY A 22 0.90 17.73 12.60
N THR A 23 -0.32 17.35 12.17
CA THR A 23 -0.75 15.96 12.18
C THR A 23 -0.08 15.17 11.05
N SER A 24 -0.02 13.85 11.18
CA SER A 24 0.49 13.01 10.10
C SER A 24 -0.17 11.64 10.09
N HIS A 25 -0.28 11.06 8.90
CA HIS A 25 -0.68 9.69 8.67
C HIS A 25 0.24 9.03 7.63
N PHE A 26 0.01 7.76 7.36
CA PHE A 26 0.63 7.06 6.24
C PHE A 26 -0.37 6.86 5.11
N ASP A 27 0.10 7.02 3.88
CA ASP A 27 -0.60 6.60 2.69
C ASP A 27 0.09 5.36 2.14
N TRP A 28 -0.65 4.27 2.04
CA TRP A 28 -0.19 3.04 1.41
C TRP A 28 -0.81 2.91 0.02
N LEU A 29 0.06 2.98 -0.99
CA LEU A 29 -0.33 2.97 -2.39
C LEU A 29 -0.07 1.60 -3.00
N LEU A 30 -1.07 1.10 -3.74
CA LEU A 30 -1.00 -0.15 -4.49
C LEU A 30 -1.20 0.13 -5.98
N GLY A 31 -0.17 -0.18 -6.76
CA GLY A 31 -0.24 -0.06 -8.20
C GLY A 31 -1.17 -1.13 -8.81
N VAL A 32 -2.09 -0.73 -9.70
CA VAL A 32 -3.06 -1.63 -10.36
C VAL A 32 -2.50 -2.38 -11.59
N VAL A 33 -1.39 -1.94 -12.17
CA VAL A 33 -0.64 -2.62 -13.26
C VAL A 33 0.82 -2.89 -12.85
N ALA A 34 1.52 -3.79 -13.54
CA ALA A 34 2.92 -4.08 -13.22
C ALA A 34 3.90 -2.98 -13.71
N HIS A 35 3.61 -2.39 -14.87
CA HIS A 35 4.44 -1.40 -15.52
C HIS A 35 3.58 -0.30 -16.15
N CYS A 36 4.11 0.92 -16.23
CA CYS A 36 3.44 2.05 -16.85
C CYS A 36 4.47 2.98 -17.49
N ASP A 37 4.37 3.20 -18.80
CA ASP A 37 5.29 4.08 -19.55
C ASP A 37 5.04 5.56 -19.26
N ASN A 38 3.81 5.93 -18.85
CA ASN A 38 3.45 7.30 -18.49
C ASN A 38 2.72 7.35 -17.14
N PRO A 39 3.44 7.59 -16.02
CA PRO A 39 2.88 7.56 -14.67
C PRO A 39 1.86 8.68 -14.38
N HIS A 40 1.69 9.65 -15.29
CA HIS A 40 0.67 10.69 -15.16
C HIS A 40 -0.73 10.24 -15.59
N LEU A 41 -0.81 9.17 -16.39
CA LEU A 41 -2.07 8.67 -16.95
C LEU A 41 -2.70 7.57 -16.11
N LEU A 42 -1.98 7.04 -15.12
CA LEU A 42 -2.41 5.90 -14.35
C LEU A 42 -2.56 6.25 -12.87
N MET A 43 -3.46 5.51 -12.21
CA MET A 43 -3.83 5.71 -10.82
C MET A 43 -3.50 4.47 -9.99
N ALA A 44 -3.22 4.68 -8.71
CA ALA A 44 -2.98 3.67 -7.70
C ALA A 44 -4.12 3.68 -6.69
N ARG A 45 -4.50 2.49 -6.20
CA ARG A 45 -5.35 2.38 -5.00
C ARG A 45 -4.57 2.96 -3.82
N CYS A 46 -5.28 3.60 -2.89
CA CYS A 46 -4.64 4.26 -1.77
C CYS A 46 -5.42 3.99 -0.49
N PHE A 47 -4.69 3.60 0.56
CA PHE A 47 -5.22 3.46 1.90
C PHE A 47 -4.54 4.47 2.82
N ARG A 48 -5.35 5.22 3.57
CA ARG A 48 -4.89 6.00 4.71
C ARG A 48 -4.75 5.07 5.91
N CYS A 49 -3.58 5.09 6.53
CA CYS A 49 -3.22 4.26 7.68
C CYS A 49 -2.73 5.15 8.83
N ALA A 50 -3.17 4.87 10.06
CA ALA A 50 -2.59 5.50 11.25
C ALA A 50 -1.18 4.93 11.57
N LEU A 51 -0.97 3.64 11.28
CA LEU A 51 0.29 2.93 11.48
C LEU A 51 0.90 2.54 10.12
N CYS A 52 2.23 2.43 10.07
CA CYS A 52 2.94 2.08 8.85
C CYS A 52 2.78 0.58 8.53
N PRO A 53 2.26 0.19 7.35
CA PRO A 53 2.04 -1.23 7.02
C PRO A 53 3.31 -2.08 6.88
N LYS A 54 4.49 -1.46 6.81
CA LYS A 54 5.76 -2.17 6.78
C LYS A 54 6.19 -2.70 8.14
N TRP A 55 5.75 -2.07 9.23
CA TRP A 55 6.22 -2.40 10.58
C TRP A 55 5.30 -3.40 11.28
N PRO A 56 5.79 -4.11 12.31
CA PRO A 56 4.94 -4.91 13.18
C PRO A 56 3.81 -4.05 13.78
N ILE A 57 2.58 -4.57 13.79
CA ILE A 57 1.44 -3.91 14.42
C ILE A 57 1.27 -4.48 15.83
N PRO A 58 1.41 -3.67 16.90
CA PRO A 58 1.37 -4.16 18.28
C PRO A 58 0.06 -4.87 18.66
N SER A 59 -1.08 -4.45 18.10
CA SER A 59 -2.41 -5.01 18.33
C SER A 59 -2.77 -6.17 17.40
N GLY A 60 -1.86 -6.59 16.50
CA GLY A 60 -2.13 -7.57 15.45
C GLY A 60 -2.89 -7.01 14.24
N SER A 61 -3.71 -5.98 14.43
CA SER A 61 -4.47 -5.33 13.37
C SER A 61 -4.55 -3.80 13.53
N SER A 62 -4.77 -3.08 12.43
CA SER A 62 -4.92 -1.62 12.42
C SER A 62 -5.96 -1.18 11.40
N ALA A 63 -6.77 -0.19 11.77
CA ALA A 63 -7.77 0.38 10.87
C ALA A 63 -7.11 1.15 9.71
N ILE A 64 -7.66 0.97 8.52
CA ILE A 64 -7.32 1.68 7.29
C ILE A 64 -8.58 2.17 6.58
N GLN A 65 -8.42 3.26 5.87
CA GLN A 65 -9.48 3.83 5.05
C GLN A 65 -9.03 3.82 3.60
N GLU A 66 -9.75 3.11 2.73
CA GLU A 66 -9.55 3.29 1.30
C GLU A 66 -10.03 4.69 0.91
N ILE A 67 -9.16 5.45 0.28
CA ILE A 67 -9.44 6.82 -0.16
C ILE A 67 -9.37 6.88 -1.69
N GLY A 68 -9.71 8.04 -2.24
CA GLY A 68 -9.65 8.28 -3.68
C GLY A 68 -8.29 7.86 -4.28
N MET A 69 -8.33 7.37 -5.51
CA MET A 69 -7.12 6.90 -6.18
C MET A 69 -6.10 8.05 -6.38
N HIS A 70 -4.82 7.71 -6.32
CA HIS A 70 -3.72 8.67 -6.44
C HIS A 70 -2.90 8.42 -7.70
N ARG A 71 -2.28 9.46 -8.26
CA ARG A 71 -1.45 9.33 -9.46
C ARG A 71 -0.30 8.35 -9.23
N TRP A 72 -0.01 7.52 -10.23
CA TRP A 72 1.07 6.52 -10.19
C TRP A 72 2.43 7.10 -9.81
N PHE A 73 2.67 8.36 -10.21
CA PHE A 73 3.85 9.14 -9.84
C PHE A 73 4.27 8.97 -8.37
N TYR A 74 3.31 8.93 -7.44
CA TYR A 74 3.59 8.83 -6.01
C TYR A 74 4.27 7.52 -5.59
N LEU A 75 4.07 6.43 -6.34
CA LEU A 75 4.72 5.13 -6.10
C LEU A 75 6.24 5.19 -6.28
N GLY A 76 6.71 6.10 -7.13
CA GLY A 76 8.12 6.24 -7.52
C GLY A 76 8.92 7.23 -6.69
N LEU A 77 8.29 7.97 -5.76
CA LEU A 77 8.97 9.02 -5.02
C LEU A 77 10.18 8.49 -4.23
N SER A 78 11.32 9.14 -4.42
CA SER A 78 12.57 8.85 -3.71
C SER A 78 13.03 9.99 -2.80
N LYS A 79 12.31 11.13 -2.82
CA LYS A 79 12.55 12.32 -2.00
C LYS A 79 11.21 12.89 -1.53
N PRO A 80 11.20 13.69 -0.44
CA PRO A 80 10.00 14.41 -0.03
C PRO A 80 9.42 15.24 -1.17
N TYR A 81 8.09 15.34 -1.22
CA TYR A 81 7.36 16.08 -2.25
C TYR A 81 6.30 16.96 -1.59
N GLU A 82 6.35 18.25 -1.89
CA GLU A 82 5.38 19.23 -1.40
C GLU A 82 4.11 19.19 -2.24
N LEU A 83 2.97 19.01 -1.57
CA LEU A 83 1.68 18.98 -2.23
C LEU A 83 1.17 20.39 -2.49
N SER A 84 0.53 20.57 -3.64
CA SER A 84 -0.11 21.84 -4.00
C SER A 84 -1.20 22.26 -2.98
N GLN A 85 -1.47 23.56 -2.93
CA GLN A 85 -2.56 24.17 -2.16
C GLN A 85 -2.44 23.98 -0.64
N GLY A 86 -1.20 23.95 -0.11
CA GLY A 86 -0.97 23.86 1.32
C GLY A 86 -1.38 22.52 1.94
N ARG A 87 -1.52 21.47 1.11
CA ARG A 87 -1.93 20.14 1.57
C ARG A 87 -0.83 19.40 2.35
N GLY A 88 0.33 20.01 2.57
CA GLY A 88 1.44 19.45 3.33
C GLY A 88 2.48 18.75 2.46
N ILE A 89 3.31 17.91 3.08
CA ILE A 89 4.46 17.26 2.44
C ILE A 89 4.31 15.75 2.60
N VAL A 90 4.55 15.01 1.52
CA VAL A 90 4.66 13.56 1.57
C VAL A 90 6.12 13.13 1.57
N HIS A 91 6.48 12.26 2.51
CA HIS A 91 7.83 11.72 2.66
C HIS A 91 7.82 10.23 2.28
N PRO A 92 8.65 9.77 1.34
CA PRO A 92 8.74 8.34 1.05
C PRO A 92 9.31 7.56 2.23
N VAL A 93 8.61 6.50 2.65
CA VAL A 93 8.98 5.65 3.80
C VAL A 93 9.45 4.28 3.33
N ALA A 94 8.70 3.67 2.42
CA ALA A 94 9.02 2.36 1.88
C ALA A 94 8.57 2.25 0.43
N ARG A 95 9.28 1.41 -0.34
CA ARG A 95 8.90 0.99 -1.69
C ARG A 95 9.02 -0.52 -1.76
N GLY A 96 8.31 -1.11 -2.70
CA GLY A 96 8.32 -2.54 -2.90
C GLY A 96 7.45 -2.95 -4.05
N MET A 97 7.18 -4.24 -4.10
CA MET A 97 6.24 -4.85 -5.01
C MET A 97 5.16 -5.56 -4.20
N TRP A 98 3.94 -5.64 -4.74
CA TRP A 98 2.84 -6.37 -4.18
C TRP A 98 2.18 -7.26 -5.24
N ARG A 99 1.46 -8.28 -4.80
CA ARG A 99 0.52 -9.05 -5.62
C ARG A 99 -0.59 -9.60 -4.74
N GLU A 100 -1.67 -10.04 -5.35
CA GLU A 100 -2.68 -10.84 -4.65
C GLU A 100 -2.10 -12.24 -4.36
N ALA A 101 -2.30 -12.74 -3.15
CA ALA A 101 -1.92 -14.10 -2.81
C ALA A 101 -2.76 -15.10 -3.63
N GLN A 102 -2.12 -16.09 -4.26
CA GLN A 102 -2.84 -17.06 -5.08
C GLN A 102 -3.74 -17.97 -4.24
N GLY A 103 -5.03 -18.03 -4.58
CA GLY A 103 -5.94 -19.03 -4.03
C GLY A 103 -6.43 -18.78 -2.60
N GLU A 104 -6.12 -17.63 -2.02
CA GLU A 104 -6.47 -17.26 -0.65
C GLU A 104 -7.35 -16.00 -0.62
N SER A 105 -8.61 -16.15 -1.01
CA SER A 105 -9.66 -15.21 -0.60
C SER A 105 -10.52 -15.94 0.42
N ILE A 106 -10.43 -15.54 1.69
CA ILE A 106 -11.28 -16.10 2.75
C ILE A 106 -12.46 -15.14 2.91
N GLY A 107 -13.60 -15.49 2.31
CA GLY A 107 -14.77 -14.61 2.32
C GLY A 107 -14.50 -13.32 1.55
N ALA A 108 -14.62 -12.18 2.24
CA ALA A 108 -14.43 -10.85 1.64
C ALA A 108 -13.02 -10.26 1.86
N ASP A 109 -12.12 -11.01 2.50
CA ASP A 109 -10.75 -10.58 2.78
C ASP A 109 -9.89 -10.54 1.51
N GLU A 110 -9.13 -9.46 1.34
CA GLU A 110 -8.08 -9.34 0.34
C GLU A 110 -6.74 -9.72 1.00
N ILE A 111 -6.13 -10.83 0.56
CA ILE A 111 -4.79 -11.24 1.01
C ILE A 111 -3.76 -10.79 -0.01
N LEU A 112 -2.81 -9.96 0.45
CA LEU A 112 -1.76 -9.38 -0.37
C LEU A 112 -0.41 -9.94 0.07
N GLU A 113 0.44 -10.28 -0.89
CA GLU A 113 1.87 -10.50 -0.63
C GLU A 113 2.62 -9.23 -0.99
N VAL A 114 3.47 -8.74 -0.09
CA VAL A 114 4.29 -7.54 -0.29
C VAL A 114 5.76 -7.83 -0.05
N LEU A 115 6.57 -7.56 -1.06
CA LEU A 115 8.02 -7.61 -1.02
C LEU A 115 8.58 -6.17 -0.99
N TRP A 116 9.01 -5.72 0.19
CA TRP A 116 9.68 -4.43 0.33
C TRP A 116 11.07 -4.48 -0.30
N SER A 117 11.53 -3.36 -0.88
CA SER A 117 12.81 -3.29 -1.60
C SER A 117 14.04 -3.57 -0.73
N ASP A 118 13.92 -3.47 0.59
CA ASP A 118 14.96 -3.78 1.58
C ASP A 118 14.75 -5.13 2.28
N SER A 119 13.77 -5.92 1.85
CA SER A 119 13.52 -7.29 2.30
C SER A 119 13.87 -8.30 1.20
N LYS A 120 14.23 -9.52 1.59
CA LYS A 120 14.34 -10.66 0.68
C LYS A 120 13.08 -11.53 0.66
N ASP A 121 12.31 -11.47 1.75
CA ASP A 121 11.14 -12.31 1.95
C ASP A 121 9.86 -11.47 1.83
N PRO A 122 8.86 -11.94 1.05
CA PRO A 122 7.56 -11.30 0.99
C PRO A 122 6.80 -11.51 2.31
N ARG A 123 6.01 -10.51 2.71
CA ARG A 123 5.11 -10.57 3.86
C ARG A 123 3.68 -10.65 3.39
N GLN A 124 2.85 -11.41 4.09
CA GLN A 124 1.41 -11.40 3.87
C GLN A 124 0.75 -10.28 4.68
N LEU A 125 -0.13 -9.55 4.02
CA LEU A 125 -0.99 -8.52 4.58
C LEU A 125 -2.43 -8.89 4.27
N ARG A 126 -3.27 -9.01 5.30
CA ARG A 126 -4.71 -9.24 5.12
C ARG A 126 -5.42 -7.92 5.24
N ILE A 127 -6.27 -7.57 4.27
CA ILE A 127 -7.20 -6.46 4.34
C ILE A 127 -8.60 -7.03 4.49
N THR A 128 -9.21 -6.82 5.66
CA THR A 128 -10.59 -7.24 5.95
C THR A 128 -11.53 -6.05 5.75
N PRO A 129 -12.58 -6.18 4.92
CA PRO A 129 -13.62 -5.16 4.83
C PRO A 129 -14.44 -5.12 6.12
N ALA A 130 -14.71 -3.92 6.63
CA ALA A 130 -15.66 -3.66 7.71
C ALA A 130 -16.76 -2.70 7.19
N PRO A 131 -17.94 -2.64 7.85
CA PRO A 131 -19.09 -1.86 7.36
C PRO A 131 -18.79 -0.39 7.07
N ASP A 132 -17.88 0.24 7.85
CA ASP A 132 -17.51 1.66 7.75
C ASP A 132 -15.99 1.91 7.66
N ALA A 133 -15.18 0.85 7.57
CA ALA A 133 -13.71 0.92 7.55
C ALA A 133 -13.11 -0.33 6.88
N ARG A 134 -11.80 -0.35 6.64
CA ARG A 134 -11.06 -1.59 6.38
C ARG A 134 -10.09 -1.80 7.53
N VAL A 135 -9.70 -3.04 7.80
CA VAL A 135 -8.65 -3.35 8.79
C VAL A 135 -7.53 -4.06 8.05
N PHE A 136 -6.28 -3.71 8.32
CA PHE A 136 -5.15 -4.51 7.86
C PHE A 136 -4.46 -5.22 9.01
N GLU A 137 -4.11 -6.48 8.78
CA GLU A 137 -3.27 -7.30 9.63
C GLU A 137 -1.96 -7.54 8.90
N VAL A 138 -0.87 -7.53 9.64
CA VAL A 138 0.43 -7.95 9.10
C VAL A 138 0.77 -9.26 9.76
N ASP A 139 0.95 -10.32 8.97
CA ASP A 139 1.30 -11.61 9.55
C ASP A 139 2.57 -11.47 10.41
N PRO A 140 2.56 -12.03 11.63
CA PRO A 140 3.77 -12.13 12.42
C PRO A 140 4.78 -12.93 11.60
N VAL A 141 6.00 -12.39 11.47
CA VAL A 141 7.10 -13.07 10.80
C VAL A 141 7.23 -14.45 11.43
N ARG A 142 7.03 -15.51 10.63
CA ARG A 142 7.24 -16.89 11.06
C ARG A 142 8.72 -17.16 11.29
#